data_AF-A0A077LUR1-F1
#
_entry.id   AF-A0A077LUR1-F1
#
_cell.length_a   1.000
_cell.length_b   1.000
_cell.length_c   1.000
_cell.angle_alpha   90.00
_cell.angle_beta   90.00
_cell.angle_gamma   90.00
#
_symmetry.space_group_name_H-M   'P 1'
#
loop_
_entity.id
_entity.type
_entity.pdbx_description
1 polymer ?
#
loop_
_entity_poly.entity_id
_entity_poly.type
_entity_poly.pdbx_seq_one_letter_code
_entity_poly.pdbx_strand_id
1 'polypeptide(L)'
;MPALRVVTGPAPDALAGLPAPDAVFVGGGVTAPGLLDGCWDALRPAGRLVVHAVTLESERELTLRHAALGGSLTRISVEHAEPLGSLTGWAPSRAVTQWAVTVPEAAGTDEPVPSGTPGEDAR
;
A
#
# COMPACT_ATOMS: atom_id res chain seq x y z
N MET A 1 12.97 -12.40 -18.82
CA MET A 1 12.07 -12.91 -17.76
C MET A 1 12.19 -11.97 -16.56
N PRO A 2 11.11 -11.61 -15.85
CA PRO A 2 11.27 -10.87 -14.60
C PRO A 2 12.04 -11.75 -13.60
N ALA A 3 13.09 -11.20 -12.99
CA ALA A 3 13.87 -11.91 -11.99
C ALA A 3 13.08 -11.97 -10.68
N LEU A 4 12.67 -13.17 -10.26
CA LEU A 4 12.05 -13.40 -8.96
C LEU A 4 13.14 -13.76 -7.96
N ARG A 5 13.24 -13.00 -6.86
CA ARG A 5 14.07 -13.34 -5.70
C ARG A 5 13.18 -13.77 -4.55
N VAL A 6 13.38 -14.98 -4.06
CA VAL A 6 12.68 -15.49 -2.87
C VAL A 6 13.54 -15.21 -1.63
N VAL A 7 12.94 -14.59 -0.62
CA VAL A 7 13.55 -14.39 0.70
C VAL A 7 12.66 -15.10 1.71
N THR A 8 13.24 -16.08 2.42
CA THR A 8 12.51 -16.89 3.41
C THR A 8 12.80 -16.38 4.80
N GLY A 9 11.75 -16.02 5.54
CA GLY A 9 11.81 -15.60 6.93
C GLY A 9 10.54 -14.82 7.32
N PRO A 10 10.33 -14.57 8.62
CA PRO A 10 9.21 -13.77 9.08
C PRO A 10 9.43 -12.30 8.75
N ALA A 11 8.39 -11.62 8.27
CA ALA A 11 8.38 -10.16 8.26
C ALA A 11 7.99 -9.64 9.66
N PRO A 12 8.51 -8.49 10.12
CA PRO A 12 9.33 -7.53 9.36
C PRO A 12 10.82 -7.89 9.22
N ASP A 13 11.36 -8.79 10.05
CA ASP A 13 12.82 -9.04 10.13
C ASP A 13 13.46 -9.44 8.79
N ALA A 14 12.79 -10.30 8.02
CA ALA A 14 13.26 -10.77 6.71
C ALA A 14 13.27 -9.67 5.63
N LEU A 15 12.63 -8.52 5.89
CA LEU A 15 12.61 -7.38 4.97
C LEU A 15 13.83 -6.45 5.18
N ALA A 16 14.55 -6.61 6.30
CA ALA A 16 15.69 -5.76 6.62
C ALA A 16 16.81 -5.89 5.57
N GLY A 17 17.33 -4.74 5.14
CA GLY A 17 18.43 -4.66 4.16
C GLY A 17 18.03 -4.95 2.72
N LEU A 18 16.73 -5.17 2.43
CA LEU A 18 16.25 -5.20 1.05
C LEU A 18 16.27 -3.79 0.44
N PRO A 19 16.44 -3.67 -0.89
CA PRO A 19 16.34 -2.38 -1.56
C PRO A 19 14.96 -1.75 -1.34
N ALA A 20 14.92 -0.43 -1.17
CA ALA A 20 13.66 0.31 -1.05
C ALA A 20 12.75 -0.02 -2.26
N PRO A 21 11.53 -0.53 -2.05
CA PRO A 21 10.63 -0.90 -3.14
C PRO A 21 9.86 0.31 -3.69
N ASP A 22 9.43 0.19 -4.95
CA ASP A 22 8.45 1.10 -5.58
C ASP A 22 7.01 0.73 -5.22
N ALA A 23 6.77 -0.54 -4.87
CA ALA A 23 5.47 -1.01 -4.41
C ALA A 23 5.60 -2.17 -3.43
N VAL A 24 4.71 -2.21 -2.45
CA VAL A 24 4.59 -3.29 -1.45
C VAL A 24 3.18 -3.84 -1.47
N PHE A 25 3.08 -5.17 -1.48
CA PHE A 25 1.83 -5.89 -1.28
C PHE A 25 1.90 -6.73 -0.01
N VAL A 26 0.92 -6.57 0.88
CA VAL A 26 0.80 -7.34 2.13
C VAL A 26 -0.46 -8.18 2.08
N GLY A 27 -0.29 -9.50 1.93
CA GLY A 27 -1.39 -10.47 1.90
C GLY A 27 -1.69 -11.13 3.26
N GLY A 28 -0.82 -10.97 4.26
CA GLY A 28 -0.94 -11.60 5.57
C GLY A 28 -0.05 -10.93 6.61
N GLY A 29 -0.29 -11.23 7.90
CA GLY A 29 0.46 -10.61 8.99
C GLY A 29 0.11 -9.14 9.25
N VAL A 30 -1.03 -8.65 8.75
CA VAL A 30 -1.49 -7.26 8.87
C VAL A 30 -1.47 -6.75 10.32
N THR A 31 -1.72 -7.63 11.28
CA THR A 31 -1.74 -7.33 12.72
C THR A 31 -0.39 -7.55 13.41
N ALA A 32 0.65 -8.00 12.69
CA ALA A 32 1.99 -8.16 13.23
C ALA A 32 2.56 -6.77 13.58
N PRO A 33 3.05 -6.56 14.82
CA PRO A 33 3.57 -5.27 15.24
C PRO A 33 4.68 -4.76 14.31
N GLY A 34 4.57 -3.50 13.90
CA GLY A 34 5.59 -2.82 13.08
C GLY A 34 5.66 -3.27 11.61
N LEU A 35 4.91 -4.28 11.17
CA LEU A 35 4.98 -4.75 9.78
C LEU A 35 4.55 -3.65 8.80
N LEU A 36 3.35 -3.11 8.99
CA LEU A 36 2.78 -2.12 8.06
C LEU A 36 3.53 -0.79 8.12
N ASP A 37 4.04 -0.39 9.28
CA ASP A 37 4.86 0.81 9.43
C ASP A 37 6.21 0.62 8.74
N GLY A 38 6.89 -0.51 8.95
CA GLY A 38 8.13 -0.83 8.24
C GLY A 38 7.96 -0.90 6.73
N CYS A 39 6.84 -1.44 6.24
CA CYS A 39 6.50 -1.44 4.82
C CYS A 39 6.27 -0.03 4.27
N TRP A 40 5.59 0.83 5.04
CA TRP A 40 5.34 2.22 4.66
C TRP A 40 6.64 3.03 4.61
N ASP A 41 7.48 2.91 5.63
CA ASP A 41 8.75 3.64 5.74
C ASP A 41 9.81 3.18 4.72
N ALA A 42 9.74 1.91 4.29
CA ALA A 42 10.65 1.38 3.28
C ALA A 42 10.31 1.84 1.85
N LEU A 43 9.06 2.24 1.58
CA LEU A 43 8.63 2.66 0.25
C LEU A 43 9.35 3.95 -0.18
N ARG A 44 9.75 3.99 -1.45
CA ARG A 44 10.23 5.23 -2.06
C ARG A 44 9.10 6.28 -2.12
N PRO A 45 9.43 7.58 -2.24
CA PRO A 45 8.46 8.60 -2.58
C PRO A 45 7.65 8.22 -3.84
N ALA A 46 6.36 8.52 -3.84
CA ALA A 46 5.40 8.05 -4.86
C ALA A 46 5.21 6.51 -4.92
N GLY A 47 5.80 5.76 -4.00
CA GLY A 47 5.65 4.31 -3.89
C GLY A 47 4.25 3.91 -3.41
N ARG A 48 3.82 2.69 -3.76
CA ARG A 48 2.46 2.22 -3.51
C ARG A 48 2.39 1.09 -2.48
N LEU A 49 1.55 1.24 -1.46
CA LEU A 49 1.22 0.17 -0.52
C LEU A 49 -0.18 -0.38 -0.82
N VAL A 50 -0.28 -1.70 -0.94
CA VAL A 50 -1.56 -2.43 -1.05
C VAL A 50 -1.61 -3.51 0.01
N VAL A 51 -2.71 -3.57 0.76
CA VAL A 51 -2.88 -4.51 1.85
C VAL A 51 -4.24 -5.19 1.74
N HIS A 52 -4.27 -6.50 1.87
CA HIS A 52 -5.50 -7.31 1.89
C HIS A 52 -5.76 -7.85 3.29
N ALA A 53 -7.03 -7.79 3.71
CA ALA A 53 -7.50 -8.26 5.00
C ALA A 53 -8.81 -9.05 4.86
N VAL A 54 -8.96 -10.09 5.68
CA VAL A 54 -10.14 -10.98 5.71
C VAL A 54 -10.70 -11.20 7.12
N THR A 55 -10.04 -10.67 8.15
CA THR A 55 -10.48 -10.75 9.54
C THR A 55 -10.83 -9.37 10.05
N LEU A 56 -11.73 -9.27 11.03
CA LEU A 56 -12.16 -7.98 11.58
C LEU A 56 -11.00 -7.20 12.22
N GLU A 57 -10.06 -7.89 12.87
CA GLU A 57 -8.86 -7.28 13.46
C GLU A 57 -7.99 -6.63 12.40
N SER A 58 -7.78 -7.34 11.29
CA SER A 58 -7.04 -6.80 10.15
C SER A 58 -7.81 -5.64 9.53
N GLU A 59 -9.12 -5.79 9.28
CA GLU A 59 -9.98 -4.73 8.72
C GLU A 59 -10.00 -3.45 9.58
N ARG A 60 -9.92 -3.58 10.91
CA ARG A 60 -9.77 -2.45 11.83
C ARG A 60 -8.48 -1.70 11.58
N GLU A 61 -7.34 -2.39 11.46
CA GLU A 61 -6.05 -1.76 11.15
C GLU A 61 -6.10 -1.00 9.82
N LEU A 62 -6.73 -1.59 8.80
CA LEU A 62 -6.91 -0.94 7.50
C LEU A 62 -7.77 0.31 7.59
N THR A 63 -8.84 0.26 8.38
CA THR A 63 -9.76 1.39 8.57
C THR A 63 -9.07 2.55 9.29
N LEU A 64 -8.26 2.25 10.32
CA LEU A 64 -7.46 3.24 11.05
C LEU A 64 -6.42 3.90 10.14
N ARG A 65 -5.70 3.11 9.35
CA ARG A 65 -4.69 3.63 8.41
C ARG A 65 -5.31 4.43 7.27
N HIS A 66 -6.44 3.99 6.73
CA HIS A 66 -7.20 4.76 5.76
C HIS A 66 -7.66 6.11 6.34
N ALA A 67 -8.12 6.15 7.59
CA ALA A 67 -8.48 7.41 8.23
C ALA A 67 -7.27 8.34 8.43
N ALA A 68 -6.09 7.80 8.71
CA ALA A 68 -4.87 8.57 8.95
C ALA A 68 -4.15 9.04 7.67
N LEU A 69 -4.10 8.18 6.64
CA LEU A 69 -3.26 8.36 5.45
C LEU A 69 -4.09 8.51 4.16
N GLY A 70 -5.41 8.37 4.22
CA GLY A 70 -6.29 8.37 3.07
C GLY A 70 -6.11 7.12 2.20
N GLY A 71 -6.03 7.32 0.89
CA GLY A 71 -6.04 6.24 -0.10
C GLY A 71 -7.46 5.72 -0.36
N SER A 72 -7.56 4.52 -0.91
CA SER A 72 -8.83 3.86 -1.25
C SER A 72 -9.02 2.61 -0.41
N LEU A 73 -10.13 2.53 0.31
CA LEU A 73 -10.60 1.33 0.99
C LEU A 73 -11.73 0.69 0.17
N THR A 74 -11.58 -0.58 -0.19
CA THR A 74 -12.52 -1.30 -1.06
C THR A 74 -12.82 -2.67 -0.47
N ARG A 75 -14.10 -3.04 -0.40
CA ARG A 75 -14.53 -4.40 -0.03
C ARG A 75 -14.89 -5.18 -1.29
N ILE A 76 -14.28 -6.33 -1.47
CA ILE A 76 -14.40 -7.17 -2.66
C ILE A 76 -15.07 -8.48 -2.25
N SER A 77 -16.22 -8.78 -2.86
CA SER A 77 -16.92 -10.06 -2.71
C SER A 77 -16.96 -10.75 -4.06
N VAL A 78 -16.67 -12.04 -4.07
CA VAL A 78 -16.69 -12.88 -5.27
C VAL A 78 -17.49 -14.13 -4.97
N GLU A 79 -18.30 -14.55 -5.93
CA GLU A 79 -19.08 -15.78 -5.86
C GLU A 79 -18.74 -16.64 -7.07
N HIS A 80 -18.65 -17.94 -6.86
CA HIS A 80 -18.38 -18.91 -7.93
C HIS A 80 -19.59 -19.81 -8.12
N ALA A 81 -19.84 -20.20 -9.36
CA ALA A 81 -20.88 -21.18 -9.67
C ALA A 81 -20.43 -22.56 -9.16
N GLU A 82 -21.20 -23.16 -8.25
CA GLU A 82 -20.92 -24.46 -7.66
C GLU A 82 -22.18 -25.35 -7.68
N PRO A 83 -22.02 -26.70 -7.62
CA PRO A 83 -23.16 -27.60 -7.52
C PRO A 83 -24.04 -27.32 -6.30
N LEU A 84 -25.36 -27.20 -6.51
CA LEU A 84 -26.38 -27.09 -5.49
C LEU A 84 -27.44 -28.18 -5.72
N GLY A 85 -27.19 -29.36 -5.15
CA GLY A 85 -27.94 -30.57 -5.48
C GLY A 85 -27.74 -30.96 -6.95
N SER A 86 -28.83 -31.05 -7.72
CA SER A 86 -28.79 -31.33 -9.17
C SER A 86 -28.67 -30.06 -10.03
N LEU A 87 -28.70 -28.87 -9.44
CA LEU A 87 -28.63 -27.59 -10.14
C LEU A 87 -27.33 -26.86 -9.81
N THR A 88 -27.16 -25.65 -10.33
CA THR A 88 -26.00 -24.78 -10.06
C THR A 88 -26.45 -23.59 -9.22
N GLY A 89 -25.73 -23.31 -8.14
CA GLY A 89 -25.95 -22.15 -7.28
C GLY A 89 -24.68 -21.30 -7.16
N TRP A 90 -24.82 -20.13 -6.56
CA TRP A 90 -23.68 -19.27 -6.23
C TRP A 90 -23.13 -19.64 -4.85
N ALA A 91 -21.82 -19.89 -4.78
CA ALA A 91 -21.07 -20.07 -3.55
C ALA A 91 -20.23 -18.82 -3.27
N PRO A 92 -20.58 -18.02 -2.24
CA PRO A 92 -19.81 -16.83 -1.91
C PRO A 92 -18.48 -17.18 -1.25
N SER A 93 -17.42 -16.52 -1.69
CA SER A 93 -16.12 -16.53 -1.02
C SER A 93 -16.10 -15.52 0.13
N ARG A 94 -15.15 -15.68 1.06
CA ARG A 94 -14.91 -14.66 2.08
C ARG A 94 -14.57 -13.33 1.39
N ALA A 95 -15.25 -12.26 1.80
CA ALA A 95 -14.94 -10.93 1.31
C ALA A 95 -13.51 -10.53 1.72
N VAL A 96 -12.82 -9.84 0.82
CA VAL A 96 -11.50 -9.26 1.07
C VAL A 96 -11.66 -7.75 1.16
N THR A 97 -11.19 -7.15 2.25
CA THR A 97 -11.03 -5.71 2.37
C THR A 97 -9.63 -5.34 1.89
N GLN A 98 -9.55 -4.53 0.84
CA GLN A 98 -8.32 -3.98 0.29
C GLN A 98 -8.20 -2.52 0.69
N TRP A 99 -7.03 -2.14 1.19
CA TRP A 99 -6.60 -0.75 1.26
C TRP A 99 -5.44 -0.54 0.30
N ALA A 100 -5.51 0.54 -0.47
CA ALA A 100 -4.43 0.96 -1.35
C ALA A 100 -4.14 2.45 -1.17
N VAL A 101 -2.87 2.79 -1.02
CA VAL A 101 -2.41 4.16 -0.76
C VAL A 101 -1.07 4.39 -1.45
N THR A 102 -0.79 5.65 -1.78
CA THR A 102 0.49 6.07 -2.36
C THR A 102 1.20 6.97 -1.36
N VAL A 103 2.49 6.71 -1.12
CA VAL A 103 3.35 7.57 -0.31
C VAL A 103 3.47 8.92 -1.03
N PRO A 104 3.24 10.05 -0.35
CA PRO A 104 3.40 11.35 -0.96
C PRO A 104 4.77 11.52 -1.62
N GLU A 105 4.81 12.25 -2.72
CA GLU A 105 6.08 12.72 -3.25
C GLU A 105 6.73 13.63 -2.19
N ALA A 106 8.03 13.51 -1.97
CA ALA A 106 8.72 14.48 -1.14
C ALA A 106 8.53 15.84 -1.83
N ALA A 107 7.91 16.79 -1.13
CA ALA A 107 7.70 18.12 -1.66
C ALA A 107 9.05 18.62 -2.21
N GLY A 108 9.13 18.79 -3.53
CA GLY A 108 10.31 19.34 -4.17
C GLY A 108 10.69 20.59 -3.40
N THR A 109 11.96 20.69 -3.02
CA THR A 109 12.50 21.97 -2.55
C THR A 109 12.32 22.94 -3.70
N ASP A 110 11.23 23.71 -3.64
CA ASP A 110 11.01 24.84 -4.54
C ASP A 110 12.11 25.83 -4.19
N GLU A 111 13.22 25.75 -4.94
CA GLU A 111 14.31 26.68 -4.82
C GLU A 111 13.73 28.05 -5.17
N PRO A 112 13.75 29.04 -4.26
CA PRO A 112 13.13 30.32 -4.54
C PRO A 112 13.82 30.94 -5.75
N VAL A 113 13.07 31.09 -6.85
CA VAL A 113 13.52 31.77 -8.06
C VAL A 113 14.02 33.16 -7.62
N PRO A 114 15.31 33.49 -7.79
CA PRO A 114 15.80 34.80 -7.42
C PRO A 114 15.09 35.83 -8.30
N SER A 115 14.27 36.66 -7.67
CA SER A 115 13.67 37.84 -8.27
C SER A 115 14.81 38.75 -8.72
N GLY A 116 15.18 38.68 -10.00
CA GLY A 116 16.07 39.65 -10.60
C GLY A 116 15.38 41.01 -10.60
N THR A 117 15.80 41.91 -9.72
CA THR A 117 15.49 43.34 -9.83
C THR A 117 16.13 43.84 -11.13
N PRO A 118 15.39 44.40 -12.09
CA PRO A 118 16.01 45.11 -13.20
C PRO A 118 16.79 46.29 -12.63
N GLY A 119 18.07 46.35 -12.97
CA GLY A 119 18.96 47.44 -12.57
C GLY A 119 18.38 48.78 -12.97
N GLU A 120 18.18 49.60 -11.95
CA GLU A 120 18.27 51.05 -12.07
C GLU A 120 19.68 51.36 -12.57
N ASP A 121 19.81 51.81 -13.82
CA ASP A 121 20.83 52.78 -14.22
C ASP A 121 20.64 53.31 -15.66
N ALA A 122 20.80 54.64 -15.73
CA ALA A 122 21.21 55.44 -16.88
C ALA A 122 20.16 55.81 -17.96
N ARG A 123 19.42 56.91 -17.73
CA ARG A 123 19.78 58.27 -18.20
C ARG A 123 18.67 59.30 -17.97
#